data_AF-A0A354WM92-F1
#
_entry.id   AF-A0A354WM92-F1
#
_cell.length_a   1.000
_cell.length_b   1.000
_cell.length_c   1.000
_cell.angle_alpha   90.00
_cell.angle_beta   90.00
_cell.angle_gamma   90.00
#
_symmetry.space_group_name_H-M   'P 1'
#
loop_
_entity.id
_entity.type
_entity.pdbx_description
1 polymer ?
#
loop_
_entity_poly.entity_id
_entity_poly.type
_entity_poly.pdbx_seq_one_letter_code
_entity_poly.pdbx_strand_id
1 'polypeptide(L)'
;MMAIDLKHYGISGTTEIVHNPSYEALFKAEMDPTLTGYEKGQLTELGAVNVMTGVYTGRSPKDKYIVMDANSKDTVWWTSDGYKNDNHPMTESTWATVKELAVKELCNKKLYVVDAFCGANPDTRMAVRFIMEVAWQAHFVTNMFIRPSEEELKNFKPDFIVYNASKAKVENYKELGLNSETCVAFNITSREQVIINTWYGGEMKKGMFSMMNY
;
A
#
# COMPACT_ATOMS: atom_id res chain seq x y z
N MET A 1 16.35 -1.00 18.27
CA MET A 1 15.71 -1.56 17.07
C MET A 1 16.73 -1.53 15.94
N MET A 2 16.84 -2.57 15.13
CA MET A 2 17.65 -2.49 13.91
C MET A 2 17.06 -1.40 13.01
N ALA A 3 17.90 -0.54 12.44
CA ALA A 3 17.43 0.46 11.49
C ALA A 3 16.82 -0.26 10.28
N ILE A 4 15.60 0.11 9.90
CA ILE A 4 14.99 -0.42 8.67
C ILE A 4 15.81 0.11 7.49
N ASP A 5 16.40 -0.80 6.74
CA ASP A 5 16.92 -0.50 5.42
C ASP A 5 15.80 -0.66 4.39
N LEU A 6 15.58 0.34 3.55
CA LEU A 6 14.59 0.28 2.46
C LEU A 6 15.25 0.05 1.10
N LYS A 7 16.59 0.03 1.03
CA LYS A 7 17.34 -0.11 -0.23
C LYS A 7 17.08 -1.43 -0.93
N HIS A 8 16.81 -2.51 -0.19
CA HIS A 8 16.45 -3.80 -0.79
C HIS A 8 15.07 -3.79 -1.46
N TYR A 9 14.23 -2.79 -1.19
CA TYR A 9 13.00 -2.52 -1.93
C TYR A 9 13.20 -1.57 -3.12
N GLY A 10 14.44 -1.13 -3.37
CA GLY A 10 14.78 -0.13 -4.39
C GLY A 10 14.58 1.32 -3.94
N ILE A 11 14.13 1.56 -2.71
CA ILE A 11 13.91 2.90 -2.17
C ILE A 11 15.23 3.44 -1.64
N SER A 12 15.65 4.59 -2.16
CA SER A 12 16.93 5.24 -1.82
C SER A 12 16.74 6.70 -1.42
N GLY A 13 17.74 7.26 -0.73
CA GLY A 13 17.73 8.67 -0.34
C GLY A 13 16.70 9.06 0.71
N THR A 14 16.05 8.10 1.38
CA THR A 14 15.09 8.35 2.45
C THR A 14 15.70 9.28 3.51
N THR A 15 15.07 10.43 3.73
CA THR A 15 15.60 11.48 4.63
C THR A 15 15.29 11.18 6.09
N GLU A 16 14.17 10.51 6.34
CA GLU A 16 13.71 10.09 7.67
C GLU A 16 12.81 8.86 7.52
N ILE A 17 12.98 7.86 8.39
CA ILE A 17 12.08 6.71 8.50
C ILE A 17 11.36 6.80 9.84
N VAL A 18 10.04 6.94 9.80
CA VAL A 18 9.16 6.86 10.97
C VAL A 18 8.58 5.45 11.04
N HIS A 19 9.20 4.58 11.83
CA HIS A 19 8.81 3.17 11.98
C HIS A 19 7.78 2.98 13.10
N ASN A 20 6.66 2.32 12.80
CA ASN A 20 5.55 2.01 13.72
C ASN A 20 5.19 3.20 14.64
N PRO A 21 4.85 4.38 14.09
CA PRO A 21 4.56 5.57 14.89
C PRO A 21 3.41 5.34 15.87
N SER A 22 3.51 5.95 17.05
CA SER A 22 2.41 5.98 18.02
C SER A 22 1.24 6.82 17.51
N TYR A 23 0.08 6.66 18.13
CA TYR A 23 -1.09 7.48 17.81
C TYR A 23 -0.86 8.98 18.05
N GLU A 24 -0.11 9.34 19.09
CA GLU A 24 0.23 10.74 19.39
C GLU A 24 1.16 11.32 18.33
N ALA A 25 2.13 10.53 17.86
CA ALA A 25 3.03 10.93 16.78
C ALA A 25 2.28 11.12 15.46
N LEU A 26 1.37 10.19 15.14
CA LEU A 26 0.48 10.27 13.96
C LEU A 26 -0.43 11.49 14.04
N PHE A 27 -1.11 11.71 15.17
CA PHE A 27 -1.96 12.87 15.38
C PHE A 27 -1.19 14.18 15.17
N LYS A 28 0.00 14.30 15.75
CA LYS A 28 0.86 15.49 15.57
C LYS A 28 1.24 15.69 14.10
N ALA A 29 1.60 14.61 13.41
CA ALA A 29 1.98 14.66 12.00
C ALA A 29 0.79 15.05 11.10
N GLU A 30 -0.41 14.56 11.38
CA GLU A 30 -1.63 14.85 10.62
C GLU A 30 -2.13 16.29 10.81
N MET A 31 -1.80 16.91 11.94
CA MET A 31 -2.15 18.29 12.29
C MET A 31 -1.10 19.32 11.87
N ASP A 32 -0.05 18.91 11.14
CA ASP A 32 0.96 19.85 10.65
C ASP A 32 0.32 20.88 9.69
N PRO A 33 0.39 22.19 10.02
CA PRO A 33 -0.27 23.23 9.22
C PRO A 33 0.34 23.42 7.82
N THR A 34 1.51 22.83 7.55
CA THR A 34 2.15 22.86 6.23
C THR A 34 1.59 21.83 5.26
N LEU A 35 0.78 20.87 5.72
CA LEU A 35 0.14 19.87 4.86
C LEU A 35 -0.86 20.51 3.91
N THR A 36 -0.83 20.06 2.66
CA THR A 36 -1.70 20.55 1.58
C THR A 36 -2.43 19.39 0.90
N GLY A 37 -3.42 19.72 0.06
CA GLY A 37 -4.17 18.72 -0.71
C GLY A 37 -4.81 17.64 0.16
N TYR A 38 -4.63 16.38 -0.24
CA TYR A 38 -5.22 15.21 0.42
C TYR A 38 -4.40 14.67 1.60
N GLU A 39 -3.29 15.33 1.94
CA GLU A 39 -2.51 15.00 3.14
C GLU A 39 -3.08 15.67 4.39
N LYS A 40 -3.74 16.82 4.20
CA LYS A 40 -4.22 17.66 5.28
C LYS A 40 -5.29 16.96 6.11
N GLY A 41 -5.00 16.78 7.40
CA GLY A 41 -5.98 16.43 8.41
C GLY A 41 -6.75 17.64 8.92
N GLN A 42 -7.99 17.42 9.34
CA GLN A 42 -8.83 18.40 10.03
C GLN A 42 -9.32 17.79 11.35
N LEU A 43 -9.02 18.46 12.47
CA LEU A 43 -9.58 18.06 13.76
C LEU A 43 -11.09 18.38 13.79
N THR A 44 -11.88 17.36 14.08
CA THR A 44 -13.34 17.49 14.25
C THR A 44 -13.68 17.86 15.70
N GLU A 45 -14.91 18.31 15.94
CA GLU A 45 -15.43 18.55 17.30
C GLU A 45 -15.47 17.28 18.17
N LEU A 46 -15.43 16.09 17.55
CA LEU A 46 -15.39 14.80 18.23
C LEU A 46 -13.97 14.41 18.70
N GLY A 47 -12.96 15.23 18.42
CA GLY A 47 -11.55 14.94 18.74
C GLY A 47 -10.88 13.96 17.77
N ALA A 48 -11.58 13.52 16.74
CA ALA A 48 -11.02 12.68 15.68
C ALA A 48 -10.48 13.53 14.52
N VAL A 49 -9.39 13.07 13.89
CA VAL A 49 -8.89 13.66 12.65
C VAL A 49 -9.71 13.14 11.46
N ASN A 50 -10.18 14.07 10.63
CA ASN A 50 -10.82 13.80 9.35
C ASN A 50 -9.87 14.13 8.20
N VAL A 51 -9.92 13.34 7.13
CA VAL A 51 -9.16 13.58 5.89
C VAL A 51 -10.08 13.44 4.68
N MET A 52 -9.74 14.11 3.59
CA MET A 52 -10.45 14.03 2.31
C MET A 52 -9.59 13.29 1.29
N THR A 53 -10.17 12.29 0.61
CA THR A 53 -9.46 11.44 -0.38
C THR A 53 -9.74 11.88 -1.83
N GLY A 54 -10.30 13.08 -2.01
CA GLY A 54 -10.63 13.63 -3.32
C GLY A 54 -11.73 12.86 -4.03
N VAL A 55 -11.53 12.58 -5.33
CA VAL A 55 -12.48 11.80 -6.15
C VAL A 55 -12.52 10.32 -5.76
N TYR A 56 -11.50 9.83 -5.05
CA TYR A 56 -11.36 8.44 -4.64
C TYR A 56 -12.12 8.17 -3.33
N THR A 57 -13.44 8.21 -3.42
CA THR A 57 -14.37 7.99 -2.29
C THR A 57 -14.76 6.53 -2.10
N GLY A 58 -14.19 5.63 -2.92
CA GLY A 58 -14.46 4.21 -2.92
C GLY A 58 -13.35 3.44 -3.62
N ARG A 59 -13.56 2.12 -3.76
CA ARG A 59 -12.62 1.25 -4.46
C ARG A 59 -12.58 1.54 -5.96
N SER A 60 -11.47 1.21 -6.59
CA SER A 60 -11.26 1.25 -8.03
C SER A 60 -11.12 -0.16 -8.63
N PRO A 61 -12.19 -0.98 -8.66
CA PRO A 61 -12.11 -2.38 -9.11
C PRO A 61 -11.63 -2.54 -10.56
N LYS A 62 -11.93 -1.56 -11.43
CA LYS A 62 -11.47 -1.54 -12.83
C LYS A 62 -9.97 -1.27 -12.99
N ASP A 63 -9.33 -0.76 -11.93
CA ASP A 63 -7.90 -0.46 -11.89
C ASP A 63 -7.12 -1.49 -11.05
N LYS A 64 -7.76 -2.60 -10.67
CA LYS A 64 -7.15 -3.72 -9.95
C LYS A 64 -6.50 -4.69 -10.94
N TYR A 65 -5.23 -5.01 -10.73
CA TYR A 65 -4.46 -5.92 -11.58
C TYR A 65 -3.67 -6.95 -10.76
N ILE A 66 -3.49 -8.15 -11.31
CA ILE A 66 -2.64 -9.19 -10.73
C ILE A 66 -1.66 -9.65 -11.80
N VAL A 67 -0.38 -9.74 -11.45
CA VAL A 67 0.65 -10.25 -12.38
C VAL A 67 0.34 -11.69 -12.73
N MET A 68 0.23 -11.97 -14.03
CA MET A 68 0.10 -13.32 -14.57
C MET A 68 1.50 -13.86 -14.88
N ASP A 69 2.03 -14.65 -13.96
CA ASP A 69 3.32 -15.35 -14.07
C ASP A 69 3.12 -16.85 -13.84
N ALA A 70 4.21 -17.62 -13.77
CA ALA A 70 4.14 -19.07 -13.57
C ALA A 70 3.48 -19.49 -12.24
N ASN A 71 3.47 -18.63 -11.21
CA ASN A 71 2.91 -18.94 -9.89
C ASN A 71 1.43 -18.56 -9.76
N SER A 72 0.95 -17.62 -10.58
CA SER A 72 -0.44 -17.14 -10.53
C SER A 72 -1.31 -17.65 -11.67
N LYS A 73 -0.72 -18.02 -12.82
CA LYS A 73 -1.45 -18.35 -14.06
C LYS A 73 -2.52 -19.42 -13.85
N ASP A 74 -2.21 -20.48 -13.11
CA ASP A 74 -3.12 -21.63 -12.96
C ASP A 74 -3.82 -21.67 -11.58
N THR A 75 -3.58 -20.68 -10.72
CA THR A 75 -4.08 -20.64 -9.33
C THR A 75 -5.00 -19.44 -9.06
N VAL A 76 -4.82 -18.33 -9.77
CA VAL A 76 -5.70 -17.17 -9.68
C VAL A 76 -6.95 -17.37 -10.51
N TRP A 77 -8.09 -16.96 -9.95
CA TRP A 77 -9.34 -16.96 -10.69
C TRP A 77 -9.45 -15.76 -11.64
N TRP A 78 -8.90 -15.91 -12.84
CA TRP A 78 -8.84 -14.85 -13.84
C TRP A 78 -10.22 -14.45 -14.37
N THR A 79 -10.35 -13.18 -14.72
CA THR A 79 -11.55 -12.67 -15.42
C THR A 79 -11.62 -13.24 -16.84
N SER A 80 -12.83 -13.55 -17.32
CA SER A 80 -13.08 -14.07 -18.67
C SER A 80 -14.41 -13.56 -19.22
N ASP A 81 -14.75 -13.86 -20.48
CA ASP A 81 -16.05 -13.49 -21.04
C ASP A 81 -17.22 -14.24 -20.40
N GLY A 82 -17.02 -15.51 -20.04
CA GLY A 82 -18.04 -16.33 -19.38
C GLY A 82 -18.17 -16.06 -17.87
N TYR A 83 -17.12 -15.53 -17.23
CA TYR A 83 -17.12 -15.26 -15.80
C TYR A 83 -16.34 -13.98 -15.49
N LYS A 84 -17.07 -12.86 -15.37
CA LYS A 84 -16.48 -11.53 -15.11
C LYS A 84 -16.16 -11.37 -13.63
N ASN A 85 -14.94 -10.94 -13.34
CA ASN A 85 -14.48 -10.51 -12.02
C ASN A 85 -13.37 -9.45 -12.16
N ASP A 86 -12.88 -8.93 -11.04
CA ASP A 86 -11.88 -7.84 -11.00
C ASP A 86 -10.41 -8.33 -11.01
N ASN A 87 -10.15 -9.62 -11.25
CA ASN A 87 -8.80 -10.15 -11.33
C ASN A 87 -8.26 -9.98 -12.77
N HIS A 88 -7.99 -8.72 -13.13
CA HIS A 88 -7.45 -8.39 -14.45
C HIS A 88 -5.96 -8.80 -14.52
N PRO A 89 -5.53 -9.52 -15.57
CA PRO A 89 -4.14 -9.91 -15.72
C PRO A 89 -3.26 -8.73 -16.09
N MET A 90 -2.03 -8.74 -15.60
CA MET A 90 -0.96 -7.82 -15.97
C MET A 90 0.31 -8.61 -16.29
N THR A 91 1.12 -8.14 -17.25
CA THR A 91 2.41 -8.76 -17.58
C THR A 91 3.48 -8.40 -16.57
N GLU A 92 4.54 -9.21 -16.47
CA GLU A 92 5.71 -8.88 -15.64
C GLU A 92 6.39 -7.57 -16.06
N SER A 93 6.39 -7.26 -17.36
CA SER A 93 6.94 -6.00 -17.88
C SER A 93 6.15 -4.78 -17.42
N THR A 94 4.81 -4.82 -17.49
CA THR A 94 3.96 -3.74 -17.00
C THR A 94 4.11 -3.59 -15.48
N TRP A 95 4.19 -4.70 -14.74
CA TRP A 95 4.48 -4.67 -13.31
C TRP A 95 5.81 -3.99 -12.99
N ALA A 96 6.88 -4.31 -13.72
CA ALA A 96 8.18 -3.70 -13.50
C ALA A 96 8.12 -2.17 -13.63
N THR A 97 7.45 -1.65 -14.67
CA THR A 97 7.25 -0.21 -14.86
C THR A 97 6.41 0.42 -13.74
N VAL A 98 5.29 -0.21 -13.36
CA VAL A 98 4.41 0.29 -12.29
C VAL A 98 5.12 0.28 -10.93
N LYS A 99 5.88 -0.76 -10.63
CA LYS A 99 6.68 -0.87 -9.40
C LYS A 99 7.79 0.18 -9.37
N GLU A 100 8.53 0.34 -10.46
CA GLU A 100 9.58 1.36 -10.56
C GLU A 100 9.01 2.76 -10.30
N LEU A 101 7.85 3.09 -10.88
CA LEU A 101 7.16 4.36 -10.65
C LEU A 101 6.82 4.57 -9.16
N ALA A 102 6.25 3.56 -8.50
CA ALA A 102 5.91 3.65 -7.08
C ALA A 102 7.15 3.80 -6.20
N VAL A 103 8.22 3.04 -6.47
CA VAL A 103 9.49 3.14 -5.73
C VAL A 103 10.12 4.52 -5.94
N LYS A 104 10.14 5.02 -7.17
CA LYS A 104 10.66 6.35 -7.51
C LYS A 104 9.93 7.46 -6.76
N GLU A 105 8.60 7.37 -6.65
CA GLU A 105 7.79 8.32 -5.88
C GLU A 105 8.17 8.35 -4.40
N LEU A 106 8.57 7.21 -3.84
CA LEU A 106 8.91 7.07 -2.43
C LEU A 106 10.40 7.36 -2.12
N CYS A 107 11.26 7.51 -3.13
CA CYS A 107 12.66 7.89 -2.96
C CYS A 107 12.82 9.35 -2.51
N ASN A 108 13.93 9.66 -1.83
CA ASN A 108 14.34 11.03 -1.47
C ASN A 108 13.36 11.80 -0.56
N LYS A 109 12.57 11.10 0.26
CA LYS A 109 11.53 11.66 1.12
C LYS A 109 11.60 11.12 2.54
N LYS A 110 10.84 11.76 3.43
CA LYS A 110 10.42 11.17 4.71
C LYS A 110 9.39 10.08 4.41
N LEU A 111 9.54 8.93 5.04
CA LEU A 111 8.62 7.80 4.89
C LEU A 111 8.12 7.32 6.25
N TYR A 112 6.86 6.88 6.27
CA TYR A 112 6.28 6.09 7.33
C TYR A 112 6.34 4.63 6.93
N VAL A 113 6.82 3.79 7.85
CA VAL A 113 6.87 2.35 7.69
C VAL A 113 6.08 1.72 8.82
N VAL A 114 5.07 0.92 8.49
CA VAL A 114 4.25 0.23 9.49
C VAL A 114 4.35 -1.27 9.24
N ASP A 115 4.93 -1.96 10.22
CA ASP A 115 4.93 -3.41 10.31
C ASP A 115 3.70 -3.86 11.11
N ALA A 116 2.86 -4.70 10.51
CA ALA A 116 1.63 -5.18 11.10
C ALA A 116 1.30 -6.63 10.69
N PHE A 117 0.32 -7.24 11.36
CA PHE A 117 -0.18 -8.57 11.00
C PHE A 117 -1.57 -8.51 10.36
N CYS A 118 -1.78 -9.36 9.35
CA CYS A 118 -3.09 -9.68 8.81
C CYS A 118 -3.47 -11.11 9.20
N GLY A 119 -4.53 -11.26 10.02
CA GLY A 119 -4.91 -12.54 10.64
C GLY A 119 -4.43 -12.64 12.10
N ALA A 120 -5.30 -13.12 12.98
CA ALA A 120 -5.04 -13.16 14.42
C ALA A 120 -4.15 -14.33 14.86
N ASN A 121 -4.23 -15.45 14.14
CA ASN A 121 -3.55 -16.67 14.54
C ASN A 121 -2.11 -16.71 13.98
N PRO A 122 -1.09 -16.96 14.82
CA PRO A 122 0.32 -16.95 14.39
C PRO A 122 0.69 -17.93 13.27
N ASP A 123 -0.03 -19.04 13.16
CA ASP A 123 0.21 -20.12 12.20
C ASP A 123 -0.27 -19.79 10.76
N THR A 124 -1.21 -18.84 10.63
CA THR A 124 -1.77 -18.46 9.33
C THR A 124 -1.71 -16.96 9.04
N ARG A 125 -1.20 -16.14 9.98
CA ARG A 125 -1.12 -14.69 9.77
C ARG A 125 -0.04 -14.33 8.77
N MET A 126 -0.26 -13.23 8.07
CA MET A 126 0.73 -12.62 7.19
C MET A 126 1.38 -11.43 7.90
N ALA A 127 2.72 -11.39 7.93
CA ALA A 127 3.46 -10.20 8.32
C ALA A 127 3.51 -9.22 7.14
N VAL A 128 2.91 -8.04 7.29
CA VAL A 128 2.82 -7.04 6.22
C VAL A 128 3.61 -5.80 6.60
N ARG A 129 4.46 -5.35 5.68
CA ARG A 129 5.13 -4.05 5.77
C ARG A 129 4.49 -3.05 4.83
N PHE A 130 3.93 -1.98 5.37
CA PHE A 130 3.40 -0.86 4.60
C PHE A 130 4.44 0.26 4.53
N ILE A 131 4.59 0.85 3.35
CA ILE A 131 5.50 1.97 3.11
C ILE A 131 4.71 3.09 2.42
N MET A 132 4.68 4.27 3.04
CA MET A 132 3.95 5.43 2.53
C MET A 132 4.65 6.74 2.92
N GLU A 133 4.37 7.81 2.19
CA GLU A 133 4.89 9.16 2.51
C GLU A 133 3.89 10.04 3.29
N VAL A 134 2.65 9.56 3.51
CA VAL A 134 1.57 10.34 4.13
C VAL A 134 1.20 9.77 5.50
N ALA A 135 1.18 10.62 6.53
CA ALA A 135 0.94 10.21 7.92
C ALA A 135 -0.41 9.51 8.12
N TRP A 136 -1.50 10.08 7.59
CA TRP A 136 -2.83 9.49 7.79
C TRP A 136 -2.97 8.11 7.14
N GLN A 137 -2.22 7.82 6.07
CA GLN A 137 -2.20 6.50 5.47
C GLN A 137 -1.54 5.47 6.39
N ALA A 138 -0.46 5.85 7.07
CA ALA A 138 0.15 5.04 8.11
C ALA A 138 -0.81 4.83 9.30
N HIS A 139 -1.51 5.89 9.72
CA HIS A 139 -2.55 5.79 10.76
C HIS A 139 -3.68 4.83 10.36
N PHE A 140 -4.13 4.88 9.10
CA PHE A 140 -5.15 3.96 8.60
C PHE A 140 -4.72 2.50 8.78
N VAL A 141 -3.51 2.12 8.36
CA VAL A 141 -3.06 0.73 8.51
C VAL A 141 -2.79 0.35 9.97
N THR A 142 -2.35 1.27 10.81
CA THR A 142 -2.23 1.07 12.28
C THR A 142 -3.57 0.78 12.95
N ASN A 143 -4.67 1.33 12.42
CA ASN A 143 -6.03 1.04 12.88
C ASN A 143 -6.59 -0.28 12.33
N MET A 144 -6.32 -0.58 11.06
CA MET A 144 -7.00 -1.67 10.37
C MET A 144 -6.32 -3.03 10.51
N PHE A 145 -5.04 -3.07 10.85
CA PHE A 145 -4.25 -4.30 10.99
C PHE A 145 -3.86 -4.55 12.46
N ILE A 146 -3.48 -5.79 12.77
CA ILE A 146 -3.09 -6.17 14.12
C ILE A 146 -1.70 -5.61 14.40
N ARG A 147 -1.61 -4.80 15.46
CA ARG A 147 -0.34 -4.20 15.89
C ARG A 147 0.54 -5.25 16.57
N PRO A 148 1.76 -5.49 16.09
CA PRO A 148 2.71 -6.35 16.77
C PRO A 148 3.12 -5.74 18.11
N SER A 149 3.45 -6.59 19.07
CA SER A 149 4.14 -6.17 20.29
C SER A 149 5.58 -5.74 20.00
N GLU A 150 6.21 -5.02 20.93
CA GLU A 150 7.63 -4.64 20.80
C GLU A 150 8.56 -5.85 20.61
N GLU A 151 8.22 -6.99 21.21
CA GLU A 151 9.01 -8.22 21.07
C GLU A 151 8.84 -8.84 19.68
N GLU A 152 7.62 -8.86 19.14
CA GLU A 152 7.36 -9.31 17.78
C GLU A 152 8.05 -8.41 16.73
N LEU A 153 8.14 -7.10 16.99
CA LEU A 153 8.84 -6.16 16.11
C LEU A 153 10.35 -6.44 16.01
N LYS A 154 11.00 -6.92 17.07
CA LYS A 154 12.45 -7.21 17.04
C LYS A 154 12.82 -8.27 16.00
N ASN A 155 11.91 -9.22 15.76
CA ASN A 155 12.09 -10.35 14.85
C ASN A 155 11.14 -10.28 13.64
N PHE A 156 10.57 -9.10 13.37
CA PHE A 156 9.58 -8.94 12.31
C PHE A 156 10.23 -9.15 10.94
N LYS A 157 9.72 -10.15 10.21
CA LYS A 157 10.09 -10.42 8.83
C LYS A 157 8.82 -10.33 7.98
N PRO A 158 8.70 -9.32 7.11
CA PRO A 158 7.51 -9.20 6.28
C PRO A 158 7.41 -10.36 5.29
N ASP A 159 6.24 -10.97 5.23
CA ASP A 159 5.81 -11.88 4.18
C ASP A 159 5.37 -11.11 2.93
N PHE A 160 4.83 -9.91 3.10
CA PHE A 160 4.24 -9.11 2.03
C PHE A 160 4.54 -7.62 2.19
N ILE A 161 4.80 -6.91 1.10
CA ILE A 161 5.12 -5.48 1.11
C ILE A 161 4.03 -4.69 0.37
N VAL A 162 3.59 -3.59 0.95
CA VAL A 162 2.61 -2.68 0.33
C VAL A 162 3.24 -1.30 0.16
N TYR A 163 3.43 -0.90 -1.09
CA TYR A 163 3.88 0.44 -1.46
C TYR A 163 2.67 1.31 -1.76
N ASN A 164 2.43 2.32 -0.92
CA ASN A 164 1.40 3.31 -1.19
C ASN A 164 2.04 4.58 -1.76
N ALA A 165 2.03 4.67 -3.08
CA ALA A 165 2.51 5.79 -3.87
C ALA A 165 1.32 6.56 -4.48
N SER A 166 0.33 6.90 -3.66
CA SER A 166 -0.92 7.56 -4.10
C SER A 166 -0.73 8.90 -4.83
N LYS A 167 0.44 9.52 -4.69
CA LYS A 167 0.81 10.77 -5.39
C LYS A 167 1.30 10.54 -6.82
N ALA A 168 1.84 9.37 -7.12
CA ALA A 168 2.26 9.02 -8.46
C ALA A 168 1.04 8.75 -9.36
N LYS A 169 1.27 8.79 -10.68
CA LYS A 169 0.27 8.48 -11.70
C LYS A 169 0.90 7.71 -12.85
N VAL A 170 0.18 6.73 -13.38
CA VAL A 170 0.65 5.99 -14.56
C VAL A 170 0.25 6.76 -15.82
N GLU A 171 0.99 7.80 -16.20
CA GLU A 171 0.62 8.68 -17.32
C GLU A 171 0.51 7.92 -18.66
N ASN A 172 1.38 6.92 -18.88
CA ASN A 172 1.38 6.07 -20.07
C ASN A 172 0.48 4.82 -19.94
N TYR A 173 -0.55 4.86 -19.08
CA TYR A 173 -1.42 3.71 -18.80
C TYR A 173 -1.96 2.99 -20.05
N LYS A 174 -2.30 3.74 -21.11
CA LYS A 174 -2.80 3.18 -22.37
C LYS A 174 -1.78 2.27 -23.05
N GLU A 175 -0.51 2.66 -23.05
CA GLU A 175 0.59 1.88 -23.64
C GLU A 175 0.85 0.60 -22.84
N LEU A 176 0.62 0.66 -21.52
CA LEU A 176 0.75 -0.46 -20.60
C LEU A 176 -0.48 -1.39 -20.55
N GLY A 177 -1.53 -1.08 -21.31
CA GLY A 177 -2.78 -1.85 -21.34
C GLY A 177 -3.63 -1.72 -20.07
N LEU A 178 -3.46 -0.64 -19.31
CA LEU A 178 -4.23 -0.36 -18.09
C LEU A 178 -5.49 0.47 -18.40
N ASN A 179 -6.42 0.48 -17.44
CA ASN A 179 -7.72 1.15 -17.57
C ASN A 179 -7.62 2.68 -17.38
N SER A 180 -6.77 3.14 -16.46
CA SER A 180 -6.59 4.56 -16.17
C SER A 180 -5.19 4.85 -15.60
N GLU A 181 -4.92 6.12 -15.28
CA GLU A 181 -3.72 6.52 -14.54
C GLU A 181 -3.66 5.96 -13.10
N THR A 182 -4.76 5.39 -12.61
CA THR A 182 -4.84 4.65 -11.34
C THR A 182 -4.45 3.19 -11.54
N CYS A 183 -3.70 2.65 -10.59
CA CYS A 183 -3.30 1.25 -10.62
C CYS A 183 -3.20 0.69 -9.20
N VAL A 184 -3.88 -0.42 -8.95
CA VAL A 184 -3.77 -1.21 -7.72
C VAL A 184 -3.33 -2.61 -8.13
N ALA A 185 -2.02 -2.85 -8.11
CA ALA A 185 -1.41 -4.05 -8.67
C ALA A 185 -0.86 -4.98 -7.59
N PHE A 186 -0.94 -6.29 -7.85
CA PHE A 186 -0.43 -7.35 -6.97
C PHE A 186 0.53 -8.27 -7.73
N ASN A 187 1.64 -8.63 -7.12
CA ASN A 187 2.53 -9.68 -7.60
C ASN A 187 2.68 -10.75 -6.50
N ILE A 188 2.17 -11.95 -6.77
CA ILE A 188 2.18 -13.08 -5.82
C ILE A 188 3.59 -13.65 -5.65
N THR A 189 4.38 -13.67 -6.73
CA THR A 189 5.75 -14.17 -6.72
C THR A 189 6.67 -13.29 -5.87
N SER A 190 6.63 -11.97 -6.08
CA SER A 190 7.43 -11.04 -5.28
C SER A 190 6.80 -10.70 -3.93
N ARG A 191 5.53 -11.08 -3.72
CA ARG A 191 4.71 -10.79 -2.54
C ARG A 191 4.60 -9.29 -2.26
N GLU A 192 4.15 -8.57 -3.28
CA GLU A 192 4.08 -7.11 -3.25
C GLU A 192 2.74 -6.58 -3.77
N GLN A 193 2.31 -5.46 -3.22
CA GLN A 193 1.20 -4.64 -3.68
C GLN A 193 1.70 -3.23 -3.93
N VAL A 194 1.25 -2.63 -5.03
CA VAL A 194 1.51 -1.23 -5.39
C VAL A 194 0.18 -0.51 -5.54
N ILE A 195 0.06 0.67 -4.92
CA ILE A 195 -1.11 1.56 -5.01
C ILE A 195 -0.65 2.89 -5.59
N ILE A 196 -1.20 3.26 -6.75
CA ILE A 196 -0.84 4.48 -7.51
C ILE A 196 -2.11 5.29 -7.81
N ASN A 197 -1.99 6.62 -7.68
CA ASN A 197 -3.00 7.65 -7.97
C ASN A 197 -4.30 7.61 -7.15
N THR A 198 -4.59 6.56 -6.39
CA THR A 198 -5.78 6.49 -5.52
C THR A 198 -5.44 6.75 -4.05
N TRP A 199 -6.22 7.63 -3.43
CA TRP A 199 -6.11 7.99 -2.01
C TRP A 199 -7.10 7.23 -1.14
N TYR A 200 -7.87 6.30 -1.70
CA TYR A 200 -8.87 5.57 -0.93
C TYR A 200 -8.19 4.56 0.00
N GLY A 201 -8.21 4.81 1.32
CA GLY A 201 -7.54 3.95 2.31
C GLY A 201 -7.97 2.48 2.25
N GLY A 202 -9.19 2.20 1.81
CA GLY A 202 -9.69 0.84 1.65
C GLY A 202 -8.86 -0.04 0.71
N GLU A 203 -8.08 0.52 -0.22
CA GLU A 203 -7.20 -0.27 -1.10
C GLU A 203 -6.04 -0.93 -0.33
N MET A 204 -5.54 -0.30 0.74
CA MET A 204 -4.51 -0.90 1.62
C MET A 204 -5.06 -2.10 2.40
N LYS A 205 -6.34 -2.05 2.80
CA LYS A 205 -6.99 -3.16 3.53
C LYS A 205 -7.44 -4.28 2.59
N LYS A 206 -8.15 -3.93 1.52
CA LYS A 206 -8.80 -4.90 0.63
C LYS A 206 -7.82 -5.65 -0.25
N GLY A 207 -6.64 -5.08 -0.52
CA GLY A 207 -5.54 -5.81 -1.12
C GLY A 207 -5.10 -6.99 -0.28
N MET A 208 -4.78 -6.76 1.00
CA MET A 208 -4.38 -7.83 1.93
C MET A 208 -5.50 -8.83 2.19
N PHE A 209 -6.74 -8.37 2.26
CA PHE A 209 -7.88 -9.28 2.31
C PHE A 209 -7.96 -10.19 1.06
N SER A 210 -7.61 -9.68 -0.12
CA SER A 210 -7.57 -10.50 -1.34
C SER A 210 -6.45 -11.54 -1.28
N MET A 211 -5.29 -11.21 -0.71
CA MET A 211 -4.20 -12.17 -0.53
C MET A 211 -4.51 -13.24 0.51
N MET A 212 -5.28 -12.93 1.56
CA MET A 212 -5.77 -13.92 2.53
C MET A 212 -6.85 -14.85 1.96
N ASN A 213 -7.54 -14.45 0.88
CA ASN A 213 -8.53 -15.27 0.18
C ASN A 213 -7.91 -16.21 -0.86
N TYR A 214 -6.65 -15.98 -1.23
CA TYR A 214 -5.86 -16.83 -2.11
C TYR A 214 -5.15 -17.89 -1.28
#